data_AF-A0A7V1LMW5-F1
#
_entry.id   AF-A0A7V1LMW5-F1
#
_cell.length_a   1.000
_cell.length_b   1.000
_cell.length_c   1.000
_cell.angle_alpha   90.00
_cell.angle_beta   90.00
_cell.angle_gamma   90.00
#
_symmetry.space_group_name_H-M   'P 1'
#
loop_
_entity.id
_entity.type
_entity.pdbx_description
1 polymer ?
#
loop_
_entity_poly.entity_id
_entity_poly.type
_entity_poly.pdbx_seq_one_letter_code
_entity_poly.pdbx_strand_id
1 'polypeptide(L)'
;MALSNFRKETSERSAGFNRARKQLMRETPFRFESLEGCNQNRQNRVTHLLERARVDIELKNRATRSAVLRSITATEGRESLQCKINFARRFGLALSYVLYNNERERVYLLELPAIDRLNYIRTFKSYRAFAGWIKEIKGWVSVKSFREAGELPAFDKALRRYGTPWPTNIDCFVCNREYQPLAIIEFQNARKTGVLNHCNNDYFQCLLPGSDDIRRWTSQEILRVQSGLRLFIITWAQNEDIFVLKELEQVAIPFDGEGGISPAYRRALRHYVQNNRPPELEAGIAERYHSYSLYRQKNRIRRRVHTPPLDSGRKTFPALYYRFKKTARGRELSRFFMDALNG
;
A
#
# COMPACT_ATOMS: atom_id res chain seq x y z
N MET A 1 26.54 15.78 10.08
CA MET A 1 25.27 16.51 10.33
C MET A 1 24.92 16.24 11.78
N ALA A 2 24.89 17.18 12.74
CA ALA A 2 24.35 16.81 14.06
C ALA A 2 22.83 16.83 14.00
N LEU A 3 22.28 15.63 13.94
CA LEU A 3 20.86 15.35 14.04
C LEU A 3 20.65 14.67 15.38
N SER A 4 19.63 15.09 16.10
CA SER A 4 19.26 14.49 17.39
C SER A 4 17.75 14.36 17.51
N ASN A 5 17.32 13.69 18.59
CA ASN A 5 15.92 13.55 18.97
C ASN A 5 15.05 12.99 17.82
N PHE A 6 15.36 11.77 17.37
CA PHE A 6 14.65 11.13 16.26
C PHE A 6 13.27 10.67 16.73
N ARG A 7 12.21 11.16 16.09
CA ARG A 7 10.81 10.92 16.48
C ARG A 7 9.99 10.40 15.31
N LYS A 8 9.23 9.34 15.51
CA LYS A 8 8.25 8.85 14.52
C LYS A 8 7.00 9.71 14.56
N GLU A 9 6.53 10.10 13.37
CA GLU A 9 5.21 10.70 13.19
C GLU A 9 4.51 9.89 12.08
N THR A 10 3.41 9.21 12.40
CA THR A 10 2.66 8.41 11.43
C THR A 10 1.39 9.14 10.99
N SER A 11 1.03 8.98 9.72
CA SER A 11 -0.31 9.34 9.25
C SER A 11 -1.32 8.20 9.39
N GLU A 12 -0.91 7.01 9.82
CA GLU A 12 -1.79 5.87 10.00
C GLU A 12 -2.59 5.96 11.31
N ARG A 13 -3.89 6.18 11.20
CA ARG A 13 -4.78 6.42 12.36
C ARG A 13 -5.49 5.15 12.83
N SER A 14 -5.63 4.15 11.96
CA SER A 14 -6.48 2.99 12.22
C SER A 14 -5.73 1.79 12.80
N ALA A 15 -4.40 1.79 12.72
CA ALA A 15 -3.55 0.68 13.19
C ALA A 15 -3.82 0.31 14.67
N GLY A 16 -4.01 1.30 15.55
CA GLY A 16 -4.25 1.08 16.97
C GLY A 16 -5.55 0.33 17.30
N PHE A 17 -6.52 0.31 16.39
CA PHE A 17 -7.83 -0.33 16.59
C PHE A 17 -8.01 -1.62 15.78
N ASN A 18 -7.03 -1.99 14.97
CA ASN A 18 -7.12 -3.14 14.09
C ASN A 18 -7.04 -4.46 14.86
N ARG A 19 -8.20 -5.03 15.18
CA ARG A 19 -8.32 -6.28 15.94
C ARG A 19 -7.71 -7.47 15.21
N ALA A 20 -7.86 -7.54 13.88
CA ALA A 20 -7.27 -8.61 13.08
C ALA A 20 -5.74 -8.59 13.17
N ARG A 21 -5.10 -7.43 13.00
CA ARG A 21 -3.64 -7.29 13.13
C ARG A 21 -3.17 -7.70 14.53
N LYS A 22 -3.82 -7.19 15.58
CA LYS A 22 -3.46 -7.52 16.98
C LYS A 22 -3.55 -9.02 17.26
N GLN A 23 -4.59 -9.66 16.76
CA GLN A 23 -4.78 -11.10 16.94
C GLN A 23 -3.68 -11.89 16.24
N LEU A 24 -3.39 -11.59 14.97
CA LEU A 24 -2.33 -12.25 14.22
C LEU A 24 -0.96 -12.07 14.88
N MET A 25 -0.65 -10.87 15.38
CA MET A 25 0.60 -10.60 16.11
C MET A 25 0.73 -11.42 17.39
N ARG A 26 -0.38 -11.69 18.09
CA ARG A 26 -0.38 -12.44 19.35
C ARG A 26 -0.29 -13.95 19.13
N GLU A 27 -0.88 -14.44 18.06
CA GLU A 27 -1.18 -15.87 17.86
C GLU A 27 -0.34 -16.54 16.77
N THR A 28 0.54 -15.79 16.09
CA THR A 28 1.43 -16.33 15.06
C THR A 28 2.88 -15.98 15.37
N PRO A 29 3.86 -16.78 14.90
CA PRO A 29 5.28 -16.51 15.12
C PRO A 29 5.84 -15.40 14.22
N PHE A 30 4.99 -14.72 13.46
CA PHE A 30 5.39 -13.76 12.43
C PHE A 30 5.48 -12.33 12.95
N ARG A 31 6.22 -11.50 12.23
CA ARG A 31 6.29 -10.05 12.44
C ARG A 31 5.36 -9.33 11.48
N PHE A 32 4.64 -8.34 11.97
CA PHE A 32 3.65 -7.58 11.22
C PHE A 32 4.07 -6.12 11.19
N GLU A 33 4.72 -5.73 10.10
CA GLU A 33 5.37 -4.44 9.93
C GLU A 33 4.57 -3.56 8.96
N SER A 34 4.78 -2.26 9.02
CA SER A 34 4.17 -1.29 8.11
C SER A 34 5.25 -0.40 7.48
N LEU A 35 4.90 0.30 6.39
CA LEU A 35 5.75 1.33 5.80
C LEU A 35 4.98 2.63 5.66
N GLU A 36 5.64 3.73 6.03
CA GLU A 36 5.06 5.08 6.01
C GLU A 36 4.86 5.61 4.59
N GLY A 37 5.55 5.11 3.56
CA GLY A 37 5.34 5.62 2.21
C GLY A 37 5.71 4.63 1.13
N CYS A 38 4.81 4.47 0.17
CA CYS A 38 5.02 3.71 -1.06
C CYS A 38 4.73 4.59 -2.26
N ASN A 39 5.75 4.81 -3.07
CA ASN A 39 5.64 5.63 -4.26
C ASN A 39 5.51 4.77 -5.52
N GLN A 40 4.47 5.02 -6.30
CA GLN A 40 4.23 4.35 -7.59
C GLN A 40 4.13 5.37 -8.71
N ASN A 41 4.70 5.03 -9.87
CA ASN A 41 4.69 5.90 -11.05
C ASN A 41 3.66 5.46 -12.11
N ARG A 42 3.55 6.23 -13.20
CA ARG A 42 2.61 5.96 -14.31
C ARG A 42 2.88 4.67 -15.07
N GLN A 43 4.07 4.11 -14.95
CA GLN A 43 4.44 2.82 -15.52
C GLN A 43 4.08 1.64 -14.60
N ASN A 44 3.21 1.87 -13.61
CA ASN A 44 2.76 0.87 -12.64
C ASN A 44 3.93 0.21 -11.90
N ARG A 45 4.95 1.01 -11.52
CA ARG A 45 6.14 0.55 -10.80
C ARG A 45 6.28 1.27 -9.47
N VAL A 46 6.54 0.51 -8.41
CA VAL A 46 7.07 1.01 -7.14
C VAL A 46 8.47 1.54 -7.38
N THR A 47 8.65 2.84 -7.14
CA THR A 47 9.94 3.52 -7.32
C THR A 47 10.67 3.73 -6.01
N HIS A 48 9.95 3.96 -4.91
CA HIS A 48 10.52 4.17 -3.58
C HIS A 48 9.62 3.57 -2.50
N LEU A 49 10.25 3.01 -1.49
CA LEU A 49 9.65 2.65 -0.21
C LEU A 49 10.33 3.50 0.86
N LEU A 50 9.52 4.24 1.61
CA LEU A 50 9.94 5.38 2.40
C LEU A 50 9.56 5.15 3.86
N GLU A 51 10.55 5.31 4.71
CA GLU A 51 10.36 5.62 6.12
C GLU A 51 10.66 7.09 6.40
N ARG A 52 10.15 7.57 7.53
CA ARG A 52 10.40 8.95 7.96
C ARG A 52 10.58 9.09 9.46
N ALA A 53 11.35 10.10 9.85
CA ALA A 53 11.41 10.59 11.23
C ALA A 53 11.62 12.10 11.25
N ARG A 54 11.00 12.76 12.24
CA ARG A 54 11.33 14.13 12.60
C ARG A 54 12.63 14.14 13.40
N VAL A 55 13.47 15.13 13.15
CA VAL A 55 14.74 15.34 13.84
C VAL A 55 14.93 16.80 14.21
N ASP A 56 15.74 17.02 15.25
CA ASP A 56 16.25 18.34 15.58
C ASP A 56 17.63 18.53 14.89
N ILE A 57 17.95 19.76 14.48
CA ILE A 57 19.22 20.10 13.85
C ILE A 57 20.08 20.87 14.84
N GLU A 58 21.17 20.26 15.28
CA GLU A 58 22.16 20.91 16.13
C GLU A 58 23.20 21.65 15.28
N LEU A 59 23.49 22.89 15.67
CA LEU A 59 24.39 23.77 14.93
C LEU A 59 25.88 23.53 15.20
N LYS A 60 26.22 22.99 16.37
CA LYS A 60 27.60 23.00 16.89
C LYS A 60 28.37 21.71 16.63
N ASN A 61 27.71 20.62 16.25
CA ASN A 61 28.35 19.32 16.03
C ASN A 61 28.05 18.75 14.63
N ARG A 62 28.88 17.82 14.14
CA ARG A 62 28.56 17.00 12.97
C ARG A 62 28.45 15.54 13.43
N ALA A 63 27.23 14.98 13.53
CA ALA A 63 27.10 13.54 13.69
C ALA A 63 27.64 12.81 12.46
N THR A 64 28.29 11.68 12.74
CA THR A 64 28.83 10.75 11.75
C THR A 64 27.70 9.93 11.13
N ARG A 65 27.94 9.32 9.95
CA ARG A 65 26.96 8.41 9.33
C ARG A 65 26.58 7.27 10.28
N SER A 66 27.55 6.72 11.01
CA SER A 66 27.32 5.65 12.00
C SER A 66 26.44 6.12 13.16
N ALA A 67 26.60 7.36 13.62
CA ALA A 67 25.73 7.91 14.66
C ALA A 67 24.28 8.06 14.17
N VAL A 68 24.08 8.59 12.96
CA VAL A 68 22.74 8.69 12.35
C VAL A 68 22.11 7.31 12.18
N LEU A 69 22.87 6.32 11.68
CA LEU A 69 22.38 4.96 11.52
C LEU A 69 21.98 4.32 12.86
N ARG A 70 22.78 4.53 13.92
CA ARG A 70 22.42 4.06 15.27
C ARG A 70 21.13 4.70 15.75
N SER A 71 20.95 6.00 15.56
CA SER A 71 19.71 6.69 15.94
C SER A 71 18.50 6.14 15.17
N ILE A 72 18.61 5.94 13.85
CA ILE A 72 17.55 5.33 13.04
C ILE A 72 17.23 3.92 13.55
N THR A 73 18.27 3.11 13.81
CA THR A 73 18.11 1.73 14.30
C THR A 73 17.43 1.70 15.67
N ALA A 74 17.77 2.64 16.56
CA ALA A 74 17.14 2.77 17.86
C ALA A 74 15.67 3.24 17.76
N THR A 75 15.37 4.16 16.85
CA THR A 75 14.01 4.67 16.64
C THR A 75 13.07 3.64 16.02
N GLU A 76 13.55 2.85 15.05
CA GLU A 76 12.73 1.83 14.38
C GLU A 76 12.70 0.49 15.15
N GLY A 77 13.76 0.20 15.90
CA GLY A 77 14.07 -1.15 16.36
C GLY A 77 14.78 -1.95 15.26
N ARG A 78 15.90 -2.62 15.62
CA ARG A 78 16.76 -3.32 14.66
C ARG A 78 16.01 -4.34 13.82
N GLU A 79 15.11 -5.09 14.44
CA GLU A 79 14.35 -6.17 13.79
C GLU A 79 13.32 -5.63 12.81
N SER A 80 12.52 -4.64 13.21
CA SER A 80 11.55 -3.97 12.33
C SER A 80 12.27 -3.32 11.14
N LEU A 81 13.39 -2.64 11.39
CA LEU A 81 14.21 -2.06 10.34
C LEU A 81 14.74 -3.11 9.36
N GLN A 82 15.20 -4.26 9.86
CA GLN A 82 15.67 -5.37 9.03
C GLN A 82 14.54 -5.93 8.14
N CYS A 83 13.33 -6.10 8.68
CA CYS A 83 12.15 -6.50 7.92
C CYS A 83 11.85 -5.50 6.79
N LYS A 84 11.84 -4.20 7.08
CA LYS A 84 11.58 -3.13 6.10
C LYS A 84 12.64 -3.06 5.00
N ILE A 85 13.92 -3.24 5.35
CA ILE A 85 15.01 -3.33 4.37
C ILE A 85 14.82 -4.55 3.45
N ASN A 86 14.52 -5.72 4.02
CA ASN A 86 14.28 -6.93 3.22
C ASN A 86 13.03 -6.80 2.35
N PHE A 87 11.99 -6.12 2.84
CA PHE A 87 10.81 -5.78 2.05
C PHE A 87 11.16 -4.88 0.87
N ALA A 88 11.95 -3.82 1.06
CA ALA A 88 12.41 -2.97 -0.04
C ALA A 88 13.18 -3.74 -1.11
N ARG A 89 14.02 -4.70 -0.70
CA ARG A 89 14.77 -5.57 -1.63
C ARG A 89 13.88 -6.43 -2.52
N ARG A 90 12.67 -6.80 -2.08
CA ARG A 90 11.70 -7.53 -2.94
C ARG A 90 11.31 -6.75 -4.19
N PHE A 91 11.44 -5.43 -4.15
CA PHE A 91 11.18 -4.52 -5.28
C PHE A 91 12.45 -4.15 -6.06
N GLY A 92 13.62 -4.67 -5.65
CA GLY A 92 14.92 -4.25 -6.17
C GLY A 92 15.33 -2.84 -5.73
N LEU A 93 14.87 -2.40 -4.55
CA LEU A 93 15.10 -1.06 -4.01
C LEU A 93 15.88 -1.14 -2.68
N ALA A 94 16.60 -0.07 -2.35
CA ALA A 94 17.00 0.21 -0.97
C ALA A 94 15.83 0.88 -0.23
N LEU A 95 15.77 0.72 1.10
CA LEU A 95 14.80 1.46 1.90
C LEU A 95 15.22 2.93 1.94
N SER A 96 14.37 3.82 1.45
CA SER A 96 14.59 5.26 1.57
C SER A 96 14.18 5.73 2.97
N TYR A 97 15.00 6.57 3.59
CA TYR A 97 14.72 7.13 4.91
C TYR A 97 14.77 8.65 4.85
N VAL A 98 13.65 9.29 5.23
CA VAL A 98 13.46 10.74 5.17
C VAL A 98 13.56 11.33 6.56
N LEU A 99 14.58 12.14 6.80
CA LEU A 99 14.71 12.91 8.03
C LEU A 99 14.28 14.34 7.77
N TYR A 100 13.32 14.87 8.54
CA TYR A 100 12.86 16.24 8.35
C TYR A 100 12.87 17.05 9.65
N ASN A 101 13.05 18.36 9.50
CA ASN A 101 13.02 19.31 10.60
C ASN A 101 12.02 20.43 10.25
N ASN A 102 11.02 20.61 11.11
CA ASN A 102 9.95 21.59 10.89
C ASN A 102 10.44 23.02 11.02
N GLU A 103 11.32 23.28 11.98
CA GLU A 103 11.77 24.62 12.33
C GLU A 103 12.59 25.27 11.21
N ARG A 104 13.29 24.46 10.40
CA ARG A 104 14.11 24.90 9.27
C ARG A 104 13.60 24.45 7.91
N GLU A 105 12.48 23.73 7.86
CA GLU A 105 11.94 23.05 6.68
C GLU A 105 12.96 22.24 5.87
N ARG A 106 13.97 21.67 6.55
CA ARG A 106 15.03 20.89 5.89
C ARG A 106 14.63 19.42 5.83
N VAL A 107 14.93 18.79 4.70
CA VAL A 107 14.70 17.36 4.49
C VAL A 107 15.99 16.69 4.01
N TYR A 108 16.36 15.60 4.65
CA TYR A 108 17.48 14.74 4.26
C TYR A 108 16.90 13.43 3.73
N LEU A 109 17.33 13.06 2.53
CA LEU A 109 17.03 11.77 1.91
C LEU A 109 18.26 10.86 2.05
N LEU A 110 18.04 9.72 2.70
CA LEU A 110 19.02 8.68 2.93
C LEU A 110 18.53 7.36 2.31
N GLU A 111 19.44 6.43 2.12
CA GLU A 111 19.14 5.06 1.71
C GLU A 111 19.81 4.05 2.63
N LEU A 112 19.05 3.01 2.98
CA LEU A 112 19.48 1.86 3.77
C LEU A 112 19.46 0.61 2.86
N PRO A 113 20.54 0.36 2.09
CA PRO A 113 20.66 -0.87 1.33
C PRO A 113 20.86 -2.12 2.22
N ALA A 114 21.36 -1.93 3.45
CA ALA A 114 21.56 -2.97 4.46
C ALA A 114 21.47 -2.36 5.88
N ILE A 115 21.31 -3.20 6.91
CA ILE A 115 21.09 -2.77 8.30
C ILE A 115 22.26 -1.98 8.90
N ASP A 116 23.46 -2.21 8.37
CA ASP A 116 24.74 -1.62 8.78
C ASP A 116 25.25 -0.57 7.78
N ARG A 117 24.51 -0.31 6.70
CA ARG A 117 24.95 0.59 5.63
C ARG A 117 23.94 1.72 5.40
N LEU A 118 24.43 2.95 5.54
CA LEU A 118 23.66 4.17 5.29
C LEU A 118 24.33 5.02 4.20
N ASN A 119 23.60 5.26 3.11
CA ASN A 119 24.02 6.17 2.06
C ASN A 119 23.29 7.50 2.22
N TYR A 120 24.02 8.61 2.15
CA TYR A 120 23.42 9.93 2.00
C TYR A 120 23.16 10.20 0.52
N ILE A 121 21.93 10.59 0.18
CA ILE A 121 21.54 10.84 -1.20
C ILE A 121 21.48 12.35 -1.48
N ARG A 122 20.64 13.08 -0.74
CA ARG A 122 20.39 14.50 -1.00
C ARG A 122 19.83 15.23 0.20
N THR A 123 20.05 16.55 0.24
CA THR A 123 19.36 17.47 1.15
C THR A 123 18.49 18.43 0.34
N PHE A 124 17.28 18.65 0.81
CA PHE A 124 16.35 19.65 0.31
C PHE A 124 16.30 20.81 1.31
N LYS A 125 16.48 22.03 0.81
CA LYS A 125 16.51 23.26 1.62
C LYS A 125 15.12 23.78 2.00
N SER A 126 14.05 23.13 1.53
CA SER A 126 12.66 23.46 1.86
C SER A 126 11.73 22.27 1.60
N TYR A 127 10.56 22.31 2.22
CA TYR A 127 9.47 21.35 1.93
C TYR A 127 8.95 21.46 0.50
N ARG A 128 8.99 22.66 -0.11
CA ARG A 128 8.66 22.86 -1.53
C ARG A 128 9.61 22.09 -2.45
N ALA A 129 10.91 22.15 -2.18
CA ALA A 129 11.90 21.44 -2.98
C ALA A 129 11.74 19.91 -2.85
N PHE A 130 11.47 19.42 -1.64
CA PHE A 130 11.19 18.00 -1.43
C PHE A 130 9.88 17.54 -2.11
N ALA A 131 8.81 18.34 -2.04
CA ALA A 131 7.57 18.09 -2.75
C ALA A 131 7.78 18.01 -4.27
N GLY A 132 8.62 18.88 -4.84
CA GLY A 132 9.05 18.82 -6.24
C GLY A 132 9.68 17.47 -6.59
N TRP A 133 10.59 16.98 -5.77
CA TRP A 133 11.20 15.66 -5.95
C TRP A 133 10.19 14.51 -5.85
N ILE A 134 9.27 14.53 -4.88
CA ILE A 134 8.20 13.51 -4.80
C ILE A 134 7.39 13.49 -6.10
N LYS A 135 7.06 14.68 -6.63
CA LYS A 135 6.31 14.81 -7.89
C LYS A 135 7.08 14.20 -9.07
N GLU A 136 8.39 14.44 -9.15
CA GLU A 136 9.26 13.84 -10.18
C GLU A 136 9.21 12.31 -10.14
N ILE A 137 9.36 11.71 -8.94
CA ILE A 137 9.36 10.24 -8.81
C ILE A 137 7.96 9.61 -8.93
N LYS A 138 6.87 10.36 -8.69
CA LYS A 138 5.47 9.95 -8.92
C LYS A 138 5.06 10.07 -10.40
N GLY A 139 5.53 11.12 -11.07
CA GLY A 139 5.11 11.45 -12.42
C GLY A 139 3.68 12.02 -12.56
N TRP A 140 2.97 12.39 -11.48
CA TRP A 140 1.65 13.05 -11.55
C TRP A 140 1.34 13.90 -10.28
N VAL A 141 0.36 14.82 -10.38
CA VAL A 141 -0.06 15.76 -9.31
C VAL A 141 -1.46 15.41 -8.81
N SER A 142 -1.68 15.48 -7.49
CA SER A 142 -3.01 15.28 -6.91
C SER A 142 -3.88 16.52 -7.07
N VAL A 143 -5.05 16.35 -7.70
CA VAL A 143 -6.06 17.41 -7.89
C VAL A 143 -7.24 17.32 -6.91
N LYS A 144 -7.30 16.28 -6.06
CA LYS A 144 -8.40 16.12 -5.09
C LYS A 144 -8.27 17.11 -3.93
N SER A 145 -9.37 17.79 -3.60
CA SER A 145 -9.51 18.56 -2.36
C SER A 145 -9.46 17.62 -1.15
N PHE A 146 -8.65 17.96 -0.15
CA PHE A 146 -8.35 17.08 0.98
C PHE A 146 -9.29 17.37 2.15
N ARG A 147 -9.96 16.34 2.69
CA ARG A 147 -11.01 16.46 3.72
C ARG A 147 -10.51 16.54 5.18
N GLU A 148 -9.24 16.19 5.45
CA GLU A 148 -8.74 15.95 6.82
C GLU A 148 -7.57 16.87 7.20
N ALA A 149 -7.79 18.19 7.26
CA ALA A 149 -6.71 19.16 7.47
C ALA A 149 -6.24 19.29 8.94
N GLY A 150 -7.08 19.00 9.94
CA GLY A 150 -6.83 19.37 11.35
C GLY A 150 -5.65 18.64 12.01
N GLU A 151 -5.59 17.31 11.90
CA GLU A 151 -4.73 16.46 12.75
C GLU A 151 -3.47 15.91 12.05
N LEU A 152 -3.19 16.32 10.81
CA LEU A 152 -1.98 15.86 10.11
C LEU A 152 -0.71 16.51 10.68
N PRO A 153 0.44 15.81 10.67
CA PRO A 153 1.73 16.40 10.99
C PRO A 153 2.01 17.64 10.13
N ALA A 154 2.78 18.60 10.67
CA ALA A 154 3.10 19.84 9.97
C ALA A 154 3.78 19.60 8.61
N PHE A 155 4.63 18.58 8.54
CA PHE A 155 5.27 18.12 7.31
C PHE A 155 4.25 17.71 6.24
N ASP A 156 3.30 16.84 6.57
CA ASP A 156 2.23 16.42 5.66
C ASP A 156 1.37 17.59 5.18
N LYS A 157 1.03 18.52 6.09
CA LYS A 157 0.29 19.75 5.77
C LYS A 157 1.06 20.59 4.75
N ALA A 158 2.37 20.76 4.93
CA ALA A 158 3.21 21.53 4.01
C ALA A 158 3.29 20.88 2.62
N LEU A 159 3.53 19.57 2.55
CA LEU A 159 3.58 18.86 1.26
C LEU A 159 2.28 18.95 0.47
N ARG A 160 1.13 18.91 1.17
CA ARG A 160 -0.19 19.10 0.56
C ARG A 160 -0.39 20.51 0.00
N ARG A 161 0.09 21.55 0.67
CA ARG A 161 0.06 22.94 0.14
C ARG A 161 0.80 23.08 -1.18
N TYR A 162 1.82 22.23 -1.41
CA TYR A 162 2.56 22.16 -2.67
C TYR A 162 1.99 21.15 -3.68
N GLY A 163 0.75 20.67 -3.48
CA GLY A 163 0.05 19.78 -4.41
C GLY A 163 0.59 18.35 -4.47
N THR A 164 1.53 17.99 -3.60
CA THR A 164 2.21 16.70 -3.62
C THR A 164 2.14 16.05 -2.25
N PRO A 165 1.02 15.40 -1.88
CA PRO A 165 0.90 14.74 -0.59
C PRO A 165 1.98 13.66 -0.44
N TRP A 166 2.33 13.38 0.83
CA TRP A 166 3.18 12.25 1.18
C TRP A 166 2.66 10.94 0.52
N PRO A 167 3.55 10.05 0.04
CA PRO A 167 3.14 8.78 -0.56
C PRO A 167 2.25 7.95 0.38
N THR A 168 1.41 7.08 -0.19
CA THR A 168 0.46 6.27 0.57
C THR A 168 1.19 5.21 1.38
N ASN A 169 0.70 4.92 2.57
CA ASN A 169 1.25 3.90 3.46
C ASN A 169 1.08 2.49 2.86
N ILE A 170 1.87 1.54 3.36
CA ILE A 170 1.57 0.11 3.28
C ILE A 170 1.15 -0.31 4.69
N ASP A 171 -0.13 -0.63 4.84
CA ASP A 171 -0.76 -0.90 6.14
C ASP A 171 -0.07 -2.02 6.90
N CYS A 172 0.26 -3.11 6.19
CA CYS A 172 0.89 -4.27 6.78
C CYS A 172 1.59 -5.18 5.76
N PHE A 173 2.77 -5.66 6.12
CA PHE A 173 3.42 -6.81 5.50
C PHE A 173 3.95 -7.74 6.59
N VAL A 174 4.10 -9.01 6.24
CA VAL A 174 4.43 -10.08 7.18
C VAL A 174 5.83 -10.58 6.91
N CYS A 175 6.61 -10.74 7.97
CA CYS A 175 7.93 -11.35 7.93
C CYS A 175 8.00 -12.61 8.81
N ASN A 176 8.82 -13.57 8.40
CA ASN A 176 9.21 -14.70 9.24
C ASN A 176 10.17 -14.28 10.36
N ARG A 177 10.61 -15.26 11.16
CA ARG A 177 11.55 -15.03 12.27
C ARG A 177 12.93 -14.60 11.79
N GLU A 178 13.28 -14.94 10.56
CA GLU A 178 14.52 -14.57 9.85
C GLU A 178 14.38 -13.22 9.10
N TYR A 179 13.33 -12.45 9.41
CA TYR A 179 13.06 -11.12 8.86
C TYR A 179 12.83 -11.10 7.33
N GLN A 180 12.50 -12.24 6.73
CA GLN A 180 12.16 -12.36 5.31
C GLN A 180 10.68 -12.06 5.09
N PRO A 181 10.32 -11.15 4.17
CA PRO A 181 8.95 -10.89 3.80
C PRO A 181 8.27 -12.10 3.17
N LEU A 182 7.09 -12.45 3.67
CA LEU A 182 6.26 -13.55 3.18
C LEU A 182 5.05 -13.06 2.38
N ALA A 183 4.38 -12.01 2.87
CA ALA A 183 3.15 -11.52 2.28
C ALA A 183 2.87 -10.05 2.62
N ILE A 184 1.93 -9.46 1.89
CA ILE A 184 1.32 -8.16 2.16
C ILE A 184 -0.10 -8.41 2.69
N ILE A 185 -0.57 -7.59 3.62
CA ILE A 185 -1.96 -7.65 4.10
C ILE A 185 -2.62 -6.29 3.91
N GLU A 186 -3.75 -6.29 3.21
CA GLU A 186 -4.69 -5.17 3.15
C GLU A 186 -5.82 -5.40 4.15
N PHE A 187 -5.96 -4.51 5.13
CA PHE A 187 -7.07 -4.57 6.08
C PHE A 187 -8.25 -3.73 5.60
N GLN A 188 -9.44 -4.33 5.60
CA GLN A 188 -10.67 -3.67 5.17
C GLN A 188 -11.63 -3.57 6.34
N ASN A 189 -11.84 -2.36 6.84
CA ASN A 189 -12.77 -2.12 7.93
C ASN A 189 -14.21 -2.10 7.40
N ALA A 190 -15.04 -3.03 7.87
CA ALA A 190 -16.42 -3.21 7.47
C ALA A 190 -17.44 -2.61 8.47
N ARG A 191 -17.05 -1.65 9.32
CA ARG A 191 -17.89 -1.05 10.37
C ARG A 191 -19.30 -0.65 9.93
N LYS A 192 -19.49 -0.23 8.67
CA LYS A 192 -20.79 0.21 8.15
C LYS A 192 -21.65 -0.91 7.55
N THR A 193 -21.04 -1.93 6.97
CA THR A 193 -21.76 -2.99 6.22
C THR A 193 -21.82 -4.31 6.97
N GLY A 194 -20.97 -4.51 7.97
CA GLY A 194 -20.74 -5.80 8.60
C GLY A 194 -19.73 -6.64 7.82
N VAL A 195 -19.01 -7.52 8.51
CA VAL A 195 -17.91 -8.30 7.92
C VAL A 195 -18.39 -9.27 6.84
N LEU A 196 -19.50 -9.98 7.09
CA LEU A 196 -20.04 -10.98 6.16
C LEU A 196 -20.64 -10.36 4.89
N ASN A 197 -21.19 -9.15 5.00
CA ASN A 197 -21.83 -8.47 3.87
C ASN A 197 -20.86 -7.60 3.07
N HIS A 198 -19.63 -7.40 3.55
CA HIS A 198 -18.64 -6.59 2.86
C HIS A 198 -18.01 -7.36 1.68
N CYS A 199 -18.26 -6.85 0.46
CA CYS A 199 -17.68 -7.39 -0.76
C CYS A 199 -16.74 -6.37 -1.42
N ASN A 200 -15.45 -6.70 -1.51
CA ASN A 200 -14.48 -5.81 -2.17
C ASN A 200 -14.77 -5.64 -3.68
N ASN A 201 -15.36 -6.67 -4.32
CA ASN A 201 -15.77 -6.57 -5.71
C ASN A 201 -16.90 -5.57 -5.93
N ASP A 202 -17.80 -5.35 -4.95
CA ASP A 202 -18.84 -4.32 -5.08
C ASP A 202 -18.21 -2.93 -5.25
N TYR A 203 -17.23 -2.59 -4.42
CA TYR A 203 -16.52 -1.31 -4.50
C TYR A 203 -15.62 -1.21 -5.73
N PHE A 204 -14.87 -2.28 -6.04
CA PHE A 204 -14.02 -2.34 -7.24
C PHE A 204 -14.85 -2.17 -8.53
N GLN A 205 -16.04 -2.75 -8.58
CA GLN A 205 -16.98 -2.66 -9.71
C GLN A 205 -17.95 -1.46 -9.58
N CYS A 206 -17.54 -0.41 -8.84
CA CYS A 206 -18.18 0.91 -8.86
C CYS A 206 -19.63 0.96 -8.30
N LEU A 207 -20.00 0.09 -7.35
CA LEU A 207 -21.32 0.09 -6.68
C LEU A 207 -21.73 1.51 -6.21
N LEU A 208 -20.81 2.22 -5.57
CA LEU A 208 -21.04 3.58 -5.09
C LEU A 208 -20.58 4.64 -6.10
N PRO A 209 -21.39 5.69 -6.36
CA PRO A 209 -20.96 6.85 -7.15
C PRO A 209 -19.68 7.48 -6.59
N GLY A 210 -18.66 7.63 -7.44
CA GLY A 210 -17.38 8.21 -7.05
C GLY A 210 -16.45 7.28 -6.24
N SER A 211 -16.82 6.01 -6.01
CA SER A 211 -15.86 5.01 -5.52
C SER A 211 -14.79 4.79 -6.60
N ASP A 212 -13.53 4.93 -6.19
CA ASP A 212 -12.35 4.75 -7.06
C ASP A 212 -11.45 3.64 -6.51
N ASP A 213 -12.08 2.56 -6.03
CA ASP A 213 -11.39 1.39 -5.52
C ASP A 213 -10.59 0.68 -6.63
N ILE A 214 -10.95 0.89 -7.90
CA ILE A 214 -10.13 0.47 -9.06
C ILE A 214 -8.68 0.92 -8.89
N ARG A 215 -8.46 2.20 -8.56
CA ARG A 215 -7.11 2.74 -8.36
C ARG A 215 -6.43 2.15 -7.14
N ARG A 216 -7.16 1.98 -6.03
CA ARG A 216 -6.64 1.36 -4.79
C ARG A 216 -6.16 -0.06 -5.07
N TRP A 217 -7.01 -0.88 -5.69
CA TRP A 217 -6.68 -2.26 -6.03
C TRP A 217 -5.62 -2.38 -7.12
N THR A 218 -5.55 -1.44 -8.06
CA THR A 218 -4.42 -1.34 -9.01
C THR A 218 -3.11 -1.11 -8.26
N SER A 219 -3.09 -0.21 -7.27
CA SER A 219 -1.92 0.03 -6.43
C SER A 219 -1.51 -1.21 -5.64
N GLN A 220 -2.47 -1.93 -5.06
CA GLN A 220 -2.20 -3.16 -4.33
C GLN A 220 -1.69 -4.29 -5.25
N GLU A 221 -2.23 -4.38 -6.47
CA GLU A 221 -1.78 -5.34 -7.47
C GLU A 221 -0.34 -5.07 -7.94
N ILE A 222 0.02 -3.78 -8.11
CA ILE A 222 1.40 -3.38 -8.40
C ILE A 222 2.35 -3.85 -7.29
N LEU A 223 1.96 -3.67 -6.02
CA LEU A 223 2.77 -4.12 -4.89
C LEU A 223 2.99 -5.63 -4.91
N ARG A 224 1.90 -6.39 -5.06
CA ARG A 224 1.90 -7.86 -5.11
C ARG A 224 2.77 -8.38 -6.26
N VAL A 225 2.51 -7.91 -7.48
CA VAL A 225 3.19 -8.39 -8.69
C VAL A 225 4.67 -7.99 -8.70
N GLN A 226 5.02 -6.75 -8.35
CA GLN A 226 6.43 -6.34 -8.37
C GLN A 226 7.26 -7.06 -7.30
N SER A 227 6.74 -7.14 -6.07
CA SER A 227 7.44 -7.82 -4.97
C SER A 227 7.49 -9.34 -5.16
N GLY A 228 6.56 -9.90 -5.92
CA GLY A 228 6.33 -11.34 -6.00
C GLY A 228 5.91 -11.95 -4.66
N LEU A 229 5.34 -11.14 -3.77
CA LEU A 229 4.76 -11.61 -2.51
C LEU A 229 3.27 -11.91 -2.69
N ARG A 230 2.72 -12.71 -1.80
CA ARG A 230 1.27 -12.96 -1.73
C ARG A 230 0.57 -11.74 -1.15
N LEU A 231 -0.69 -11.52 -1.53
CA LEU A 231 -1.51 -10.45 -0.97
C LEU A 231 -2.75 -11.06 -0.31
N PHE A 232 -2.85 -10.87 1.00
CA PHE A 232 -4.03 -11.23 1.76
C PHE A 232 -4.91 -10.00 1.99
N ILE A 233 -6.21 -10.22 1.98
CA ILE A 233 -7.20 -9.21 2.36
C ILE A 233 -7.91 -9.74 3.59
N ILE A 234 -7.94 -8.95 4.65
CA ILE A 234 -8.66 -9.29 5.87
C ILE A 234 -9.74 -8.25 6.12
N THR A 235 -10.98 -8.67 5.98
CA THR A 235 -12.14 -7.88 6.36
C THR A 235 -12.43 -8.07 7.84
N TRP A 236 -12.60 -6.97 8.58
CA TRP A 236 -12.83 -6.96 10.02
C TRP A 236 -13.72 -5.78 10.44
N ALA A 237 -14.32 -5.83 11.62
CA ALA A 237 -15.01 -4.70 12.24
C ALA A 237 -14.75 -4.66 13.75
N GLN A 238 -14.85 -3.48 14.37
CA GLN A 238 -14.52 -3.29 15.78
C GLN A 238 -15.36 -4.18 16.71
N ASN A 239 -16.64 -4.36 16.39
CA ASN A 239 -17.63 -5.01 17.27
C ASN A 239 -18.06 -6.40 16.77
N GLU A 240 -17.32 -7.00 15.85
CA GLU A 240 -17.58 -8.35 15.34
C GLU A 240 -16.38 -9.26 15.67
N ASP A 241 -16.65 -10.51 16.04
CA ASP A 241 -15.60 -11.54 16.23
C ASP A 241 -15.38 -12.41 14.97
N ILE A 242 -15.97 -11.98 13.86
CA ILE A 242 -15.90 -12.63 12.57
C ILE A 242 -14.91 -11.87 11.69
N PHE A 243 -14.15 -12.61 10.91
CA PHE A 243 -13.22 -12.12 9.91
C PHE A 243 -13.51 -12.82 8.58
N VAL A 244 -13.19 -12.16 7.48
CA VAL A 244 -13.09 -12.83 6.18
C VAL A 244 -11.65 -12.68 5.68
N LEU A 245 -10.94 -13.79 5.61
CA LEU A 245 -9.59 -13.90 5.04
C LEU A 245 -9.69 -14.31 3.57
N LYS A 246 -9.02 -13.56 2.70
CA LYS A 246 -8.93 -13.84 1.27
C LYS A 246 -7.48 -13.80 0.84
N GLU A 247 -7.09 -14.69 -0.05
CA GLU A 247 -5.83 -14.54 -0.80
C GLU A 247 -6.14 -14.08 -2.22
N LEU A 248 -5.57 -12.94 -2.61
CA LEU A 248 -5.72 -12.40 -3.95
C LEU A 248 -4.82 -13.16 -4.92
N GLU A 249 -5.44 -13.67 -5.98
CA GLU A 249 -4.74 -14.39 -7.05
C GLU A 249 -4.41 -13.46 -8.22
N GLN A 250 -5.40 -12.68 -8.66
CA GLN A 250 -5.30 -11.79 -9.81
C GLN A 250 -6.30 -10.64 -9.69
N VAL A 251 -5.93 -9.48 -10.24
CA VAL A 251 -6.89 -8.43 -10.55
C VAL A 251 -7.04 -8.31 -12.07
N ALA A 252 -8.27 -8.36 -12.56
CA ALA A 252 -8.61 -7.90 -13.90
C ALA A 252 -9.06 -6.45 -13.80
N ILE A 253 -8.18 -5.54 -14.18
CA ILE A 253 -8.39 -4.10 -14.06
C ILE A 253 -9.15 -3.62 -15.29
N PRO A 254 -10.34 -3.00 -15.13
CA PRO A 254 -11.08 -2.48 -16.26
C PRO A 254 -10.30 -1.35 -16.94
N PHE A 255 -10.36 -1.32 -18.28
CA PHE A 255 -9.49 -0.48 -19.09
C PHE A 255 -10.17 -0.04 -20.38
N ASP A 256 -9.97 1.21 -20.79
CA ASP A 256 -10.52 1.79 -22.02
C ASP A 256 -9.48 2.44 -22.94
N GLY A 257 -8.19 2.13 -22.76
CA GLY A 257 -7.09 2.80 -23.47
C GLY A 257 -6.18 3.58 -22.52
N GLU A 258 -5.47 4.59 -23.02
CA GLU A 258 -4.38 5.24 -22.26
C GLU A 258 -4.84 6.15 -21.10
N GLY A 259 -6.16 6.32 -20.90
CA GLY A 259 -6.73 7.28 -19.96
C GLY A 259 -7.40 6.72 -18.70
N GLY A 260 -7.53 5.40 -18.57
CA GLY A 260 -8.17 4.76 -17.40
C GLY A 260 -9.43 3.98 -17.75
N ILE A 261 -10.57 4.38 -17.18
CA ILE A 261 -11.87 3.74 -17.43
C ILE A 261 -12.94 4.82 -17.65
N SER A 262 -13.65 4.70 -18.78
CA SER A 262 -14.62 5.68 -19.23
C SER A 262 -15.82 5.77 -18.28
N PRO A 263 -16.51 6.94 -18.24
CA PRO A 263 -17.76 7.07 -17.52
C PRO A 263 -18.82 6.04 -17.94
N ALA A 264 -18.86 5.65 -19.22
CA ALA A 264 -19.79 4.65 -19.73
C ALA A 264 -19.50 3.26 -19.14
N TYR A 265 -18.23 2.84 -19.12
CA TYR A 265 -17.84 1.56 -18.54
C TYR A 265 -18.08 1.53 -17.03
N ARG A 266 -17.78 2.62 -16.30
CA ARG A 266 -18.13 2.75 -14.87
C ARG A 266 -19.63 2.60 -14.62
N ARG A 267 -20.48 3.19 -15.48
CA ARG A 267 -21.94 3.04 -15.37
C ARG A 267 -22.39 1.61 -15.63
N ALA A 268 -21.80 0.94 -16.62
CA ALA A 268 -22.12 -0.45 -16.92
C ALA A 268 -21.77 -1.39 -15.74
N LEU A 269 -20.55 -1.29 -15.19
CA LEU A 269 -20.14 -2.06 -14.01
C LEU A 269 -21.04 -1.77 -12.80
N ARG A 270 -21.38 -0.50 -12.56
CA ARG A 270 -22.30 -0.13 -11.48
C ARG A 270 -23.67 -0.78 -11.67
N HIS A 271 -24.23 -0.67 -12.87
CA HIS A 271 -25.54 -1.24 -13.19
C HIS A 271 -25.54 -2.77 -13.01
N TYR A 272 -24.47 -3.45 -13.44
CA TYR A 272 -24.26 -4.87 -13.20
C TYR A 272 -24.30 -5.22 -11.71
N VAL A 273 -23.55 -4.52 -10.85
CA VAL A 273 -23.55 -4.83 -9.40
C VAL A 273 -24.87 -4.45 -8.73
N GLN A 274 -25.47 -3.30 -9.06
CA GLN A 274 -26.72 -2.83 -8.45
C GLN A 274 -27.90 -3.76 -8.74
N ASN A 275 -27.88 -4.49 -9.86
CA ASN A 275 -28.91 -5.46 -10.22
C ASN A 275 -28.54 -6.90 -9.83
N ASN A 276 -27.61 -7.06 -8.88
CA ASN A 276 -27.17 -8.35 -8.37
C ASN A 276 -26.55 -9.26 -9.46
N ARG A 277 -25.77 -8.66 -10.36
CA ARG A 277 -24.89 -9.35 -11.32
C ARG A 277 -25.59 -10.32 -12.28
N PRO A 278 -26.63 -9.88 -13.01
CA PRO A 278 -27.35 -10.76 -13.90
C PRO A 278 -26.48 -11.13 -15.12
N PRO A 279 -26.57 -12.36 -15.65
CA PRO A 279 -25.73 -12.83 -16.76
C PRO A 279 -25.83 -11.98 -18.02
N GLU A 280 -26.99 -11.38 -18.31
CA GLU A 280 -27.20 -10.56 -19.50
C GLU A 280 -26.37 -9.26 -19.44
N LEU A 281 -26.28 -8.65 -18.25
CA LEU A 281 -25.44 -7.48 -18.04
C LEU A 281 -23.96 -7.83 -18.02
N GLU A 282 -23.59 -9.02 -17.52
CA GLU A 282 -22.22 -9.53 -17.61
C GLU A 282 -21.80 -9.67 -19.07
N ALA A 283 -22.59 -10.36 -19.89
CA ALA A 283 -22.34 -10.56 -21.32
C ALA A 283 -22.19 -9.23 -22.06
N GLY A 284 -23.12 -8.28 -21.86
CA GLY A 284 -23.06 -6.96 -22.49
C GLY A 284 -21.82 -6.14 -22.11
N ILE A 285 -21.27 -6.34 -20.91
CA ILE A 285 -19.97 -5.75 -20.52
C ILE A 285 -18.81 -6.50 -21.19
N ALA A 286 -18.86 -7.83 -21.14
CA ALA A 286 -17.79 -8.70 -21.61
C ALA A 286 -17.52 -8.53 -23.12
N GLU A 287 -18.57 -8.34 -23.91
CA GLU A 287 -18.51 -8.17 -25.37
C GLU A 287 -18.01 -6.78 -25.80
N ARG A 288 -18.14 -5.76 -24.94
CA ARG A 288 -17.89 -4.37 -25.31
C ARG A 288 -16.57 -3.82 -24.78
N TYR A 289 -16.17 -4.26 -23.60
CA TYR A 289 -15.11 -3.59 -22.85
C TYR A 289 -13.86 -4.44 -22.68
N HIS A 290 -12.74 -3.76 -22.43
CA HIS A 290 -11.45 -4.41 -22.22
C HIS A 290 -11.12 -4.47 -20.73
N SER A 291 -10.16 -5.32 -20.39
CA SER A 291 -9.50 -5.31 -19.10
C SER A 291 -8.01 -5.56 -19.28
N TYR A 292 -7.23 -5.46 -18.22
CA TYR A 292 -5.88 -5.98 -18.22
C TYR A 292 -5.52 -6.61 -16.88
N SER A 293 -4.52 -7.49 -16.91
CA SER A 293 -3.88 -8.01 -15.71
C SER A 293 -2.41 -7.63 -15.69
N LEU A 294 -1.86 -7.50 -14.49
CA LEU A 294 -0.44 -7.27 -14.27
C LEU A 294 0.26 -8.59 -13.99
N TYR A 295 1.46 -8.76 -14.55
CA TYR A 295 2.29 -9.93 -14.28
C TYR A 295 3.77 -9.55 -14.23
N ARG A 296 4.57 -10.34 -13.51
CA ARG A 296 6.01 -10.13 -13.37
C ARG A 296 6.75 -10.89 -14.46
N GLN A 297 7.60 -10.20 -15.21
CA GLN A 297 8.50 -10.79 -16.20
C GLN A 297 9.89 -10.15 -16.07
N LYS A 298 10.93 -10.96 -15.83
CA LYS A 298 12.34 -10.51 -15.73
C LYS A 298 12.50 -9.27 -14.81
N ASN A 299 11.91 -9.32 -13.61
CA ASN A 299 11.92 -8.22 -12.61
C ASN A 299 11.23 -6.92 -13.05
N ARG A 300 10.38 -6.95 -14.09
CA ARG A 300 9.54 -5.83 -14.50
C ARG A 300 8.08 -6.23 -14.45
N ILE A 301 7.22 -5.26 -14.13
CA ILE A 301 5.78 -5.42 -14.32
C ILE A 301 5.48 -5.29 -15.82
N ARG A 302 4.65 -6.19 -16.31
CA ARG A 302 4.07 -6.16 -17.64
C ARG A 302 2.56 -6.16 -17.54
N ARG A 303 1.92 -5.59 -18.56
CA ARG A 303 0.47 -5.57 -18.74
C ARG A 303 0.09 -6.59 -19.79
N ARG A 304 -0.90 -7.43 -19.50
CA ARG A 304 -1.60 -8.26 -20.50
C ARG A 304 -2.98 -7.66 -20.69
N VAL A 305 -3.23 -7.08 -21.86
CA VAL A 305 -4.56 -6.56 -22.21
C VAL A 305 -5.42 -7.73 -22.67
N HIS A 306 -6.66 -7.75 -22.20
CA HIS A 306 -7.68 -8.73 -22.55
C HIS A 306 -8.73 -8.01 -23.40
N THR A 307 -8.89 -8.46 -24.63
CA THR A 307 -9.92 -7.98 -25.55
C THR A 307 -11.22 -8.75 -25.33
N PRO A 308 -12.39 -8.15 -25.62
CA PRO A 308 -13.65 -8.88 -25.70
C PRO A 308 -13.57 -10.18 -26.55
N PRO A 309 -14.37 -11.21 -26.24
CA PRO A 309 -15.22 -11.30 -25.05
C PRO A 309 -14.39 -11.56 -23.78
N LEU A 310 -14.69 -10.82 -22.71
CA LEU A 310 -14.14 -11.12 -21.39
C LEU A 310 -14.85 -12.34 -20.77
N ASP A 311 -14.19 -13.02 -19.84
CA ASP A 311 -14.70 -14.24 -19.23
C ASP A 311 -14.27 -14.34 -17.76
N SER A 312 -15.24 -14.61 -16.90
CA SER A 312 -15.02 -14.77 -15.47
C SER A 312 -14.21 -16.04 -15.16
N GLY A 313 -14.39 -17.13 -15.92
CA GLY A 313 -13.64 -18.39 -15.74
C GLY A 313 -12.15 -18.26 -16.06
N ARG A 314 -11.82 -17.52 -17.12
CA ARG A 314 -10.45 -17.16 -17.54
C ARG A 314 -9.89 -15.95 -16.79
N LYS A 315 -10.64 -15.41 -15.84
CA LYS A 315 -10.25 -14.28 -14.98
C LYS A 315 -9.95 -12.98 -15.74
N THR A 316 -10.65 -12.75 -16.84
CA THR A 316 -10.50 -11.55 -17.67
C THR A 316 -11.66 -10.56 -17.49
N PHE A 317 -12.80 -10.97 -16.92
CA PHE A 317 -13.85 -10.02 -16.52
C PHE A 317 -13.39 -9.13 -15.35
N PRO A 318 -13.77 -7.83 -15.26
CA PRO A 318 -13.27 -6.95 -14.21
C PRO A 318 -13.66 -7.39 -12.80
N ALA A 319 -12.72 -7.99 -12.07
CA ALA A 319 -12.89 -8.42 -10.69
C ALA A 319 -11.54 -8.59 -9.97
N LEU A 320 -11.64 -8.65 -8.64
CA LEU A 320 -10.66 -9.25 -7.75
C LEU A 320 -10.94 -10.75 -7.71
N TYR A 321 -10.00 -11.55 -8.20
CA TYR A 321 -10.06 -13.00 -8.18
C TYR A 321 -9.27 -13.52 -6.98
N TYR A 322 -9.90 -14.40 -6.21
CA TYR A 322 -9.33 -14.95 -4.99
C TYR A 322 -8.93 -16.41 -5.18
N ARG A 323 -7.73 -16.78 -4.72
CA ARG A 323 -7.32 -18.19 -4.63
C ARG A 323 -8.17 -18.93 -3.61
N PHE A 324 -8.49 -18.26 -2.51
CA PHE A 324 -9.49 -18.72 -1.54
C PHE A 324 -10.16 -17.53 -0.83
N LYS A 325 -11.33 -17.81 -0.26
CA LYS A 325 -12.06 -16.92 0.66
C LYS A 325 -12.57 -17.77 1.82
N LYS A 326 -12.17 -17.45 3.05
CA LYS A 326 -12.59 -18.16 4.27
C LYS A 326 -13.15 -17.19 5.29
N THR A 327 -14.30 -17.54 5.86
CA THR A 327 -14.81 -16.90 7.07
C THR A 327 -14.13 -17.54 8.27
N ALA A 328 -13.67 -16.73 9.21
CA ALA A 328 -13.00 -17.17 10.43
C ALA A 328 -13.64 -16.51 11.65
N ARG A 329 -13.73 -17.22 12.77
CA ARG A 329 -14.17 -16.67 14.05
C ARG A 329 -13.06 -16.78 15.09
N GLY A 330 -12.80 -15.68 15.80
CA GLY A 330 -11.75 -15.62 16.82
C GLY A 330 -10.43 -16.23 16.30
N ARG A 331 -9.86 -17.17 17.06
CA ARG A 331 -8.54 -17.81 16.80
C ARG A 331 -8.41 -18.52 15.45
N GLU A 332 -9.50 -18.83 14.77
CA GLU A 332 -9.46 -19.44 13.45
C GLU A 332 -8.74 -18.57 12.42
N LEU A 333 -8.77 -17.24 12.57
CA LEU A 333 -8.08 -16.33 11.67
C LEU A 333 -6.57 -16.65 11.61
N SER A 334 -5.95 -16.80 12.78
CA SER A 334 -4.52 -17.06 12.93
C SER A 334 -4.15 -18.42 12.35
N ARG A 335 -4.95 -19.45 12.63
CA ARG A 335 -4.78 -20.80 12.07
C ARG A 335 -4.85 -20.78 10.54
N PHE A 336 -5.94 -20.24 9.97
CA PHE A 336 -6.11 -20.19 8.53
C PHE A 336 -5.04 -19.34 7.84
N PHE A 337 -4.56 -18.28 8.49
CA PHE A 337 -3.47 -17.46 7.98
C PHE A 337 -2.14 -18.23 7.93
N MET A 338 -1.82 -18.99 8.98
CA MET A 338 -0.62 -19.85 9.01
C MET A 338 -0.71 -20.97 7.98
N ASP A 339 -1.85 -21.67 7.91
CA ASP A 339 -2.10 -22.73 6.93
C ASP A 339 -1.94 -22.18 5.51
N ALA A 340 -2.50 -21.00 5.26
CA ALA A 340 -2.38 -20.34 3.97
C ALA A 340 -0.93 -20.05 3.64
N LEU A 341 -0.12 -19.52 4.57
CA LEU A 341 1.28 -19.19 4.30
C LEU A 341 2.17 -20.42 4.03
N ASN A 342 1.83 -21.57 4.61
CA ASN A 342 2.61 -22.80 4.49
C ASN A 342 2.25 -23.65 3.24
N GLY A 343 1.13 -23.37 2.57
CA GLY A 343 0.71 -23.98 1.30
C GLY A 343 0.69 -23.01 0.12
#